data_AF-A0A967AAY7-F1
#
_entry.id   AF-A0A967AAY7-F1
#
_cell.length_a   1.000
_cell.length_b   1.000
_cell.length_c   1.000
_cell.angle_alpha   90.00
_cell.angle_beta   90.00
_cell.angle_gamma   90.00
#
_symmetry.space_group_name_H-M   'P 1'
#
loop_
_entity.id
_entity.type
_entity.pdbx_description
1 polymer ?
#
loop_
_entity_poly.entity_id
_entity_poly.type
_entity_poly.pdbx_seq_one_letter_code
_entity_poly.pdbx_strand_id
1 'polypeptide(L)'
;MATKTKPKKKKMTQEDYMSSYMDYVLTHERKPKSVFKFCKDLGVEESDFYQNFGSFEGLRNKIWEHFYHNASNLMNANEEVMQYESREKMLTFFFTFFEILTANRSYVIYVLDEHEDMMKNLSQLKGLRKNIKSFAQELIAEDNDEKKFNFLKNSEKVFSEGAWIQFLFLLKFWKDDQSPGFEKTDVAIEKSVNTVFDVFDNTPLEKVFDFGKFLYKEQMGK
;
A
#
# COMPACT_ATOMS: atom_id res chain seq x y z
N MET A 1 2.65 -6.65 56.64
CA MET A 1 2.31 -5.67 55.59
C MET A 1 2.19 -6.42 54.28
N ALA A 2 0.98 -6.60 53.75
CA ALA A 2 0.78 -7.25 52.46
C ALA A 2 1.15 -6.27 51.33
N THR A 3 2.19 -6.59 50.59
CA THR A 3 2.60 -5.88 49.38
C THR A 3 1.51 -6.07 48.32
N LYS A 4 0.71 -5.03 48.09
CA LYS A 4 -0.20 -4.98 46.93
C LYS A 4 0.66 -4.95 45.67
N THR A 5 0.75 -6.07 44.97
CA THR A 5 1.34 -6.18 43.63
C THR A 5 0.53 -5.27 42.71
N LYS A 6 1.14 -4.17 42.23
CA LYS A 6 0.53 -3.34 41.17
C LYS A 6 0.32 -4.22 39.93
N PRO A 7 -0.85 -4.17 39.28
CA PRO A 7 -1.07 -4.92 38.05
C PRO A 7 -0.06 -4.45 37.00
N LYS A 8 0.70 -5.38 36.39
CA LYS A 8 1.57 -5.08 35.25
C LYS A 8 0.70 -4.47 34.15
N LYS A 9 0.96 -3.22 33.76
CA LYS A 9 0.37 -2.65 32.54
C LYS A 9 0.69 -3.58 31.37
N LYS A 10 -0.33 -3.97 30.61
CA LYS A 10 -0.17 -4.75 29.37
C LYS A 10 0.75 -3.96 28.44
N LYS A 11 1.80 -4.60 27.92
CA LYS A 11 2.68 -3.98 26.92
C LYS A 11 1.87 -3.71 25.65
N MET A 12 2.05 -2.52 25.07
CA MET A 12 1.42 -2.14 23.80
C MET A 12 1.98 -3.00 22.65
N THR A 13 1.11 -3.42 21.74
CA THR A 13 1.50 -4.10 20.50
C THR A 13 1.88 -3.08 19.41
N GLN A 14 2.35 -3.57 18.25
CA GLN A 14 2.56 -2.72 17.09
C GLN A 14 1.27 -2.02 16.66
N GLU A 15 0.13 -2.72 16.65
CA GLU A 15 -1.17 -2.15 16.31
C GLU A 15 -1.61 -1.06 17.29
N ASP A 16 -1.36 -1.26 18.59
CA ASP A 16 -1.68 -0.26 19.61
C ASP A 16 -0.91 1.05 19.37
N TYR A 17 0.40 0.96 19.04
CA TYR A 17 1.23 2.13 18.74
C TYR A 17 0.84 2.79 17.41
N MET A 18 0.54 2.01 16.38
CA MET A 18 0.05 2.53 15.09
C MET A 18 -1.25 3.30 15.28
N SER A 19 -2.23 2.69 15.96
CA SER A 19 -3.53 3.31 16.24
C SER A 19 -3.38 4.59 17.06
N SER A 20 -2.55 4.54 18.11
CA SER A 20 -2.25 5.71 18.94
C SER A 20 -1.56 6.83 18.17
N TYR A 21 -0.70 6.50 17.21
CA TYR A 21 -0.03 7.47 16.35
C TYR A 21 -1.00 8.12 15.36
N MET A 22 -1.85 7.30 14.71
CA MET A 22 -2.88 7.78 13.79
C MET A 22 -3.85 8.73 14.51
N ASP A 23 -4.32 8.36 15.71
CA ASP A 23 -5.16 9.21 16.53
C ASP A 23 -4.46 10.52 16.93
N TYR A 24 -3.19 10.45 17.36
CA TYR A 24 -2.42 11.64 17.74
C TYR A 24 -2.36 12.66 16.60
N VAL A 25 -1.97 12.23 15.39
CA VAL A 25 -1.79 13.18 14.28
C VAL A 25 -3.11 13.79 13.81
N LEU A 26 -4.21 13.05 13.91
CA LEU A 26 -5.54 13.53 13.55
C LEU A 26 -6.12 14.49 14.59
N THR A 27 -5.88 14.25 15.87
CA THR A 27 -6.40 15.07 16.97
C THR A 27 -5.56 16.32 17.24
N HIS A 28 -4.28 16.30 16.88
CA HIS A 28 -3.34 17.41 17.12
C HIS A 28 -2.92 18.14 15.84
N GLU A 29 -3.30 17.62 14.66
CA GLU A 29 -2.96 18.16 13.34
C GLU A 29 -1.43 18.34 13.13
N ARG A 30 -0.63 17.53 13.83
CA ARG A 30 0.83 17.54 13.74
C ARG A 30 1.43 16.22 14.18
N LYS A 31 2.65 15.95 13.72
CA LYS A 31 3.46 14.84 14.23
C LYS A 31 3.84 15.05 15.71
N PRO A 32 3.96 13.96 16.50
CA PRO A 32 4.57 14.04 17.81
C PRO A 32 6.00 14.58 17.70
N LYS A 33 6.39 15.46 18.63
CA LYS A 33 7.71 16.12 18.61
C LYS A 33 8.88 15.15 18.78
N SER A 34 8.67 14.07 19.53
CA SER A 34 9.67 13.04 19.78
C SER A 34 8.99 11.75 20.26
N VAL A 35 9.68 10.62 20.11
CA VAL A 35 9.25 9.32 20.65
C VAL A 35 9.06 9.44 22.17
N PHE A 36 10.03 10.04 22.87
CA PHE A 36 9.92 10.33 24.31
C PHE A 36 8.59 11.01 24.70
N LYS A 37 8.20 12.10 24.03
CA LYS A 37 6.97 12.81 24.35
C LYS A 37 5.74 11.98 24.03
N PHE A 38 5.72 11.28 22.90
CA PHE A 38 4.64 10.38 22.51
C PHE A 38 4.43 9.25 23.53
N CYS A 39 5.49 8.55 23.92
CA CYS A 39 5.43 7.49 24.95
C CYS A 39 4.99 8.04 26.31
N LYS A 40 5.48 9.23 26.70
CA LYS A 40 5.07 9.89 27.94
C LYS A 40 3.57 10.23 27.95
N ASP A 41 3.03 10.68 26.82
CA ASP A 41 1.60 11.00 26.68
C ASP A 41 0.74 9.72 26.71
N LEU A 42 1.25 8.60 26.20
CA LEU A 42 0.64 7.27 26.29
C LEU A 42 0.83 6.58 27.66
N GLY A 43 1.70 7.13 28.51
CA GLY A 43 2.04 6.53 29.81
C GLY A 43 2.74 5.18 29.71
N VAL A 44 3.59 5.01 28.69
CA VAL A 44 4.45 3.83 28.45
C VAL A 44 5.93 4.21 28.42
N GLU A 45 6.80 3.22 28.62
CA GLU A 45 8.25 3.41 28.56
C GLU A 45 8.71 3.56 27.10
N GLU A 46 9.59 4.52 26.83
CA GLU A 46 10.16 4.74 25.50
C GLU A 46 10.93 3.50 24.98
N SER A 47 11.54 2.73 25.89
CA SER A 47 12.20 1.46 25.55
C SER A 47 11.24 0.38 25.03
N ASP A 48 9.95 0.43 25.40
CA ASP A 48 8.93 -0.46 24.86
C ASP A 48 8.51 -0.06 23.44
N PHE A 49 8.58 1.23 23.09
CA PHE A 49 8.40 1.67 21.71
C PHE A 49 9.53 1.12 20.83
N TYR A 50 10.79 1.24 21.26
CA TYR A 50 11.94 0.78 20.48
C TYR A 50 12.04 -0.74 20.33
N GLN A 51 11.35 -1.52 21.17
CA GLN A 51 11.15 -2.96 20.95
C GLN A 51 10.23 -3.25 19.75
N ASN A 52 9.38 -2.30 19.34
CA ASN A 52 8.39 -2.44 18.28
C ASN A 52 8.77 -1.67 17.00
N PHE A 53 9.31 -0.46 17.14
CA PHE A 53 9.67 0.44 16.04
C PHE A 53 10.96 1.21 16.32
N GLY A 54 11.87 1.27 15.34
CA GLY A 54 13.11 2.03 15.47
C GLY A 54 12.94 3.56 15.39
N SER A 55 11.82 4.04 14.83
CA SER A 55 11.53 5.47 14.67
C SER A 55 10.06 5.69 14.27
N PHE A 56 9.60 6.94 14.27
CA PHE A 56 8.30 7.28 13.67
C PHE A 56 8.26 7.02 12.16
N GLU A 57 9.38 7.12 11.44
CA GLU A 57 9.42 6.76 10.02
C GLU A 57 9.17 5.26 9.85
N GLY A 58 9.81 4.43 10.67
CA GLY A 58 9.57 2.98 10.69
C GLY A 58 8.11 2.65 11.02
N LEU A 59 7.52 3.32 12.01
CA LEU A 59 6.11 3.18 12.36
C LEU A 59 5.19 3.55 11.19
N ARG A 60 5.41 4.70 10.55
CA ARG A 60 4.58 5.16 9.43
C ARG A 60 4.64 4.24 8.23
N ASN A 61 5.83 3.75 7.87
CA ASN A 61 5.99 2.74 6.82
C ASN A 61 5.17 1.49 7.17
N LYS A 62 5.18 1.09 8.45
CA LYS A 62 4.48 -0.10 8.91
C LYS A 62 2.96 0.05 8.91
N ILE A 63 2.43 1.25 9.09
CA ILE A 63 0.98 1.52 8.92
C ILE A 63 0.53 1.18 7.48
N TRP A 64 1.28 1.59 6.46
CA TRP A 64 0.97 1.27 5.07
C TRP A 64 1.07 -0.23 4.76
N GLU A 65 2.09 -0.89 5.32
CA GLU A 65 2.19 -2.35 5.23
C GLU A 65 1.05 -3.05 5.98
N HIS A 66 0.58 -2.51 7.10
CA HIS A 66 -0.55 -3.04 7.85
C HIS A 66 -1.85 -2.94 7.03
N PHE A 67 -2.10 -1.81 6.35
CA PHE A 67 -3.24 -1.70 5.42
C PHE A 67 -3.17 -2.76 4.31
N TYR A 68 -1.97 -2.99 3.75
CA TYR A 68 -1.77 -4.01 2.73
C TYR A 68 -2.10 -5.41 3.27
N HIS A 69 -1.49 -5.78 4.41
CA HIS A 69 -1.69 -7.10 4.98
C HIS A 69 -3.13 -7.33 5.41
N ASN A 70 -3.83 -6.30 5.91
CA ASN A 70 -5.24 -6.39 6.20
C ASN A 70 -6.05 -6.70 4.92
N ALA A 71 -5.78 -6.00 3.82
CA ALA A 71 -6.45 -6.26 2.54
C ALA A 71 -6.18 -7.67 2.03
N SER A 72 -4.91 -8.08 2.02
CA SER A 72 -4.53 -9.43 1.58
C SER A 72 -5.14 -10.51 2.46
N ASN A 73 -5.21 -10.31 3.78
CA ASN A 73 -5.80 -11.28 4.70
C ASN A 73 -7.32 -11.38 4.52
N LEU A 74 -8.02 -10.26 4.31
CA LEU A 74 -9.46 -10.25 4.03
C LEU A 74 -9.76 -10.94 2.71
N MET A 75 -8.97 -10.66 1.68
CA MET A 75 -9.06 -11.32 0.38
C MET A 75 -8.86 -12.84 0.51
N ASN A 76 -7.81 -13.28 1.20
CA ASN A 76 -7.47 -14.69 1.35
C ASN A 76 -8.37 -15.45 2.33
N ALA A 77 -9.14 -14.75 3.17
CA ALA A 77 -10.13 -15.38 4.04
C ALA A 77 -11.34 -15.90 3.25
N ASN A 78 -11.56 -15.41 2.02
CA ASN A 78 -12.55 -15.94 1.12
C ASN A 78 -11.95 -17.08 0.28
N GLU A 79 -12.35 -18.33 0.58
CA GLU A 79 -11.83 -19.51 -0.12
C GLU A 79 -12.09 -19.48 -1.63
N GLU A 80 -13.13 -18.77 -2.08
CA GLU A 80 -13.45 -18.61 -3.51
C GLU A 80 -12.33 -17.85 -4.25
N VAL A 81 -11.64 -16.93 -3.59
CA VAL A 81 -10.57 -16.12 -4.20
C VAL A 81 -9.37 -16.98 -4.60
N MET A 82 -9.17 -18.14 -3.97
CA MET A 82 -8.14 -19.08 -4.38
C MET A 82 -8.36 -19.63 -5.80
N GLN A 83 -9.61 -19.63 -6.28
CA GLN A 83 -9.98 -20.09 -7.62
C GLN A 83 -10.05 -18.97 -8.66
N TYR A 84 -9.84 -17.72 -8.24
CA TYR A 84 -9.91 -16.57 -9.15
C TYR A 84 -8.70 -16.52 -10.06
N GLU A 85 -8.95 -16.07 -11.28
CA GLU A 85 -7.90 -15.73 -12.25
C GLU A 85 -7.10 -14.52 -11.74
N SER A 86 -5.88 -14.34 -12.23
CA SER A 86 -5.01 -13.23 -11.80
C SER A 86 -5.64 -11.85 -11.93
N ARG A 87 -6.44 -11.64 -12.97
CA ARG A 87 -7.20 -10.42 -13.18
C ARG A 87 -8.22 -10.17 -12.06
N GLU A 88 -8.95 -11.20 -11.67
CA GLU A 88 -9.97 -11.15 -10.62
C GLU A 88 -9.33 -11.01 -9.23
N LYS A 89 -8.20 -11.67 -8.98
CA LYS A 89 -7.39 -11.48 -7.77
C LYS A 89 -6.91 -10.03 -7.65
N MET A 90 -6.42 -9.42 -8.73
CA MET A 90 -6.00 -8.02 -8.74
C MET A 90 -7.17 -7.06 -8.50
N LEU A 91 -8.33 -7.29 -9.14
CA LEU A 91 -9.55 -6.52 -8.89
C LEU A 91 -9.96 -6.60 -7.42
N THR A 92 -10.10 -7.81 -6.89
CA THR A 92 -10.48 -8.06 -5.50
C THR A 92 -9.53 -7.37 -4.54
N PHE A 93 -8.22 -7.51 -4.75
CA PHE A 93 -7.21 -6.84 -3.93
C PHE A 93 -7.39 -5.32 -3.94
N PHE A 94 -7.54 -4.68 -5.12
CA PHE A 94 -7.68 -3.22 -5.16
C PHE A 94 -8.98 -2.74 -4.53
N PHE A 95 -10.11 -3.40 -4.77
CA PHE A 95 -11.37 -3.04 -4.09
C PHE A 95 -11.21 -3.12 -2.57
N THR A 96 -10.75 -4.26 -2.04
CA THR A 96 -10.55 -4.45 -0.59
C THR A 96 -9.54 -3.45 -0.02
N PHE A 97 -8.44 -3.18 -0.73
CA PHE A 97 -7.43 -2.24 -0.28
C PHE A 97 -7.98 -0.80 -0.21
N PHE A 98 -8.73 -0.36 -1.22
CA PHE A 98 -9.33 0.98 -1.22
C PHE A 98 -10.49 1.12 -0.23
N GLU A 99 -11.21 0.05 0.09
CA GLU A 99 -12.15 0.01 1.22
C GLU A 99 -11.43 0.24 2.56
N ILE A 100 -10.28 -0.42 2.77
CA ILE A 100 -9.45 -0.20 3.97
C ILE A 100 -8.92 1.24 4.03
N LEU A 101 -8.45 1.79 2.91
CA LEU A 101 -8.03 3.19 2.87
C LEU A 101 -9.20 4.13 3.18
N THR A 102 -10.40 3.83 2.68
CA THR A 102 -11.63 4.58 2.95
C THR A 102 -12.01 4.55 4.41
N ALA A 103 -11.94 3.39 5.07
CA ALA A 103 -12.16 3.27 6.52
C ALA A 103 -11.14 4.09 7.34
N ASN A 104 -9.96 4.38 6.78
CA ASN A 104 -8.89 5.16 7.41
C ASN A 104 -8.65 6.51 6.72
N ARG A 105 -9.65 7.04 5.99
CA ARG A 105 -9.46 8.15 5.03
C ARG A 105 -8.82 9.38 5.65
N SER A 106 -9.26 9.81 6.83
CA SER A 106 -8.73 11.01 7.48
C SER A 106 -7.21 10.92 7.67
N TYR A 107 -6.71 9.77 8.14
CA TYR A 107 -5.27 9.56 8.31
C TYR A 107 -4.54 9.52 6.96
N VAL A 108 -5.08 8.76 6.00
CA VAL A 108 -4.46 8.62 4.68
C VAL A 108 -4.34 9.99 3.99
N ILE A 109 -5.38 10.80 4.01
CA ILE A 109 -5.38 12.15 3.42
C ILE A 109 -4.39 13.07 4.15
N TYR A 110 -4.45 13.12 5.48
CA TYR A 110 -3.49 13.89 6.30
C TYR A 110 -2.04 13.59 5.91
N VAL A 111 -1.73 12.31 5.70
CA VAL A 111 -0.40 11.84 5.37
C VAL A 111 0.00 12.10 3.91
N LEU A 112 -0.95 12.05 2.97
CA LEU A 112 -0.71 12.30 1.54
C LEU A 112 -0.69 13.79 1.18
N ASP A 113 -1.15 14.67 2.08
CA ASP A 113 -1.11 16.12 1.96
C ASP A 113 -0.04 16.78 2.85
N GLU A 114 0.78 15.98 3.54
CA GLU A 114 1.78 16.49 4.48
C GLU A 114 2.83 17.41 3.82
N HIS A 115 3.19 17.12 2.56
CA HIS A 115 4.10 17.95 1.77
C HIS A 115 3.46 18.34 0.44
N GLU A 116 3.72 19.55 -0.04
CA GLU A 116 3.34 19.96 -1.41
C GLU A 116 3.98 19.05 -2.47
N ASP A 117 5.20 18.57 -2.18
CA ASP A 117 5.92 17.63 -3.03
C ASP A 117 5.40 16.20 -2.82
N MET A 118 4.66 15.72 -3.82
CA MET A 118 4.12 14.36 -3.86
C MET A 118 5.20 13.30 -3.66
N MET A 119 6.40 13.46 -4.22
CA MET A 119 7.47 12.46 -4.10
C MET A 119 7.95 12.29 -2.66
N LYS A 120 7.92 13.37 -1.87
CA LYS A 120 8.21 13.29 -0.43
C LYS A 120 7.13 12.49 0.30
N ASN A 121 5.87 12.68 -0.05
CA ASN A 121 4.77 11.90 0.52
C ASN A 121 4.84 10.42 0.10
N LEU A 122 5.32 10.10 -1.10
CA LEU A 122 5.47 8.71 -1.55
C LEU A 122 6.62 7.96 -0.86
N SER A 123 7.56 8.66 -0.21
CA SER A 123 8.73 8.05 0.43
C SER A 123 8.35 7.04 1.55
N GLN A 124 7.20 7.24 2.19
CA GLN A 124 6.68 6.35 3.21
C GLN A 124 5.99 5.08 2.67
N LEU A 125 5.74 5.04 1.36
CA LEU A 125 5.09 3.91 0.70
C LEU A 125 6.09 2.82 0.28
N LYS A 126 7.37 2.92 0.65
CA LYS A 126 8.41 1.97 0.21
C LYS A 126 8.05 0.52 0.53
N GLY A 127 7.55 0.26 1.74
CA GLY A 127 7.08 -1.07 2.15
C GLY A 127 5.90 -1.55 1.33
N LEU A 128 4.87 -0.70 1.20
CA LEU A 128 3.70 -0.96 0.37
C LEU A 128 4.07 -1.24 -1.09
N ARG A 129 4.99 -0.46 -1.68
CA ARG A 129 5.49 -0.66 -3.05
C ARG A 129 6.09 -2.04 -3.21
N LYS A 130 6.91 -2.48 -2.26
CA LYS A 130 7.50 -3.82 -2.30
C LYS A 130 6.41 -4.90 -2.31
N ASN A 131 5.42 -4.75 -1.44
CA ASN A 131 4.32 -5.71 -1.29
C ASN A 131 3.44 -5.78 -2.55
N ILE A 132 2.97 -4.64 -3.06
CA ILE A 132 2.17 -4.57 -4.31
C ILE A 132 2.92 -5.18 -5.48
N LYS A 133 4.22 -4.87 -5.60
CA LYS A 133 5.05 -5.45 -6.65
C LYS A 133 5.16 -6.96 -6.51
N SER A 134 5.42 -7.48 -5.31
CA SER A 134 5.51 -8.93 -5.06
C SER A 134 4.22 -9.63 -5.48
N PHE A 135 3.08 -9.12 -5.02
CA PHE A 135 1.77 -9.65 -5.40
C PHE A 135 1.56 -9.68 -6.91
N ALA A 136 1.84 -8.56 -7.60
CA ALA A 136 1.72 -8.51 -9.05
C ALA A 136 2.69 -9.47 -9.76
N GLN A 137 3.90 -9.68 -9.22
CA GLN A 137 4.85 -10.66 -9.76
C GLN A 137 4.35 -12.10 -9.59
N GLU A 138 3.74 -12.41 -8.44
CA GLU A 138 3.16 -13.73 -8.17
C GLU A 138 2.02 -14.04 -9.16
N LEU A 139 1.08 -13.10 -9.33
CA LEU A 139 -0.03 -13.24 -10.29
C LEU A 139 0.44 -13.52 -11.72
N ILE A 140 1.36 -12.70 -12.23
CA ILE A 140 1.82 -12.84 -13.62
C ILE A 140 2.74 -14.05 -13.81
N ALA A 141 3.39 -14.54 -12.75
CA ALA A 141 4.12 -15.80 -12.78
C ALA A 141 3.16 -16.99 -12.90
N GLU A 142 2.06 -17.00 -12.14
CA GLU A 142 0.97 -17.99 -12.26
C GLU A 142 0.44 -18.03 -13.71
N ASP A 143 0.05 -16.87 -14.26
CA ASP A 143 -0.45 -16.78 -15.65
C ASP A 143 0.59 -17.25 -16.68
N ASN A 144 1.87 -17.01 -16.43
CA ASN A 144 2.95 -17.41 -17.32
C ASN A 144 3.23 -18.91 -17.31
N ASP A 145 2.88 -19.63 -16.24
CA ASP A 145 3.07 -21.07 -16.15
C ASP A 145 2.06 -21.85 -16.98
N GLU A 146 0.89 -21.26 -17.23
CA GLU A 146 -0.12 -21.81 -18.15
C GLU A 146 0.27 -21.65 -19.63
N LYS A 147 1.19 -20.72 -19.93
CA LYS A 147 1.62 -20.41 -21.29
C LYS A 147 2.66 -21.39 -21.80
N LYS A 148 2.26 -22.20 -22.80
CA LYS A 148 3.11 -23.24 -23.41
C LYS A 148 4.39 -22.74 -24.06
N PHE A 149 4.42 -21.51 -24.58
CA PHE A 149 5.56 -20.97 -25.31
C PHE A 149 6.13 -19.74 -24.63
N ASN A 150 7.46 -19.68 -24.51
CA ASN A 150 8.15 -18.58 -23.82
C ASN A 150 7.88 -17.20 -24.42
N PHE A 151 7.65 -17.10 -25.74
CA PHE A 151 7.36 -15.81 -26.39
C PHE A 151 5.97 -15.25 -26.04
N LEU A 152 5.08 -16.06 -25.47
CA LEU A 152 3.77 -15.63 -24.96
C LEU A 152 3.86 -15.12 -23.51
N LYS A 153 4.95 -15.43 -22.80
CA LYS A 153 5.12 -15.07 -21.40
C LYS A 153 5.33 -13.56 -21.26
N ASN A 154 4.63 -12.99 -20.28
CA ASN A 154 4.72 -11.59 -19.92
C ASN A 154 5.95 -11.35 -19.03
N SER A 155 6.59 -10.19 -19.15
CA SER A 155 7.70 -9.84 -18.26
C SER A 155 7.18 -9.50 -16.86
N GLU A 156 7.51 -10.34 -15.87
CA GLU A 156 7.10 -10.14 -14.46
C GLU A 156 7.57 -8.78 -13.90
N LYS A 157 8.77 -8.35 -14.31
CA LYS A 157 9.33 -7.05 -13.90
C LYS A 157 8.53 -5.89 -14.48
N VAL A 158 8.17 -5.96 -15.76
CA VAL A 158 7.39 -4.89 -16.40
C VAL A 158 5.99 -4.84 -15.82
N PHE A 159 5.36 -6.00 -15.62
CA PHE A 159 4.03 -6.11 -15.03
C PHE A 159 3.98 -5.53 -13.62
N SER A 160 4.93 -5.90 -12.75
CA SER A 160 4.96 -5.41 -11.37
C SER A 160 5.27 -3.92 -11.25
N GLU A 161 6.13 -3.36 -12.10
CA GLU A 161 6.30 -1.89 -12.14
C GLU A 161 5.03 -1.21 -12.68
N GLY A 162 4.36 -1.81 -13.66
CA GLY A 162 3.06 -1.36 -14.15
C GLY A 162 1.98 -1.34 -13.06
N ALA A 163 1.90 -2.40 -12.25
CA ALA A 163 0.99 -2.49 -11.12
C ALA A 163 1.26 -1.40 -10.06
N TRP A 164 2.53 -1.07 -9.80
CA TRP A 164 2.86 0.07 -8.93
C TRP A 164 2.42 1.41 -9.51
N ILE A 165 2.61 1.63 -10.82
CA ILE A 165 2.14 2.85 -11.50
C ILE A 165 0.62 2.93 -11.47
N GLN A 166 -0.07 1.82 -11.74
CA GLN A 166 -1.52 1.72 -11.64
C GLN A 166 -2.01 2.04 -10.23
N PHE A 167 -1.38 1.49 -9.20
CA PHE A 167 -1.71 1.81 -7.82
C PHE A 167 -1.56 3.31 -7.55
N LEU A 168 -0.47 3.95 -7.99
CA LEU A 168 -0.29 5.40 -7.81
C LEU A 168 -1.37 6.23 -8.53
N PHE A 169 -1.78 5.80 -9.72
CA PHE A 169 -2.90 6.39 -10.44
C PHE A 169 -4.20 6.27 -9.62
N LEU A 170 -4.53 5.07 -9.14
CA LEU A 170 -5.73 4.82 -8.35
C LEU A 170 -5.70 5.58 -7.02
N LEU A 171 -4.55 5.64 -6.34
CA LEU A 171 -4.38 6.36 -5.09
C LEU A 171 -4.66 7.85 -5.27
N LYS A 172 -4.15 8.43 -6.36
CA LYS A 172 -4.44 9.82 -6.72
C LYS A 172 -5.92 10.01 -7.07
N PHE A 173 -6.49 9.12 -7.87
CA PHE A 173 -7.90 9.19 -8.25
C PHE A 173 -8.82 9.14 -7.02
N TRP A 174 -8.62 8.17 -6.14
CA TRP A 174 -9.37 8.00 -4.89
C TRP A 174 -9.24 9.18 -3.92
N LYS A 175 -8.05 9.78 -3.86
CA LYS A 175 -7.83 10.99 -3.08
C LYS A 175 -8.73 12.14 -3.58
N ASP A 176 -8.78 12.31 -4.90
CA ASP A 176 -9.49 13.40 -5.57
C ASP A 176 -10.99 13.11 -5.81
N ASP A 177 -11.45 11.88 -5.56
CA ASP A 177 -12.84 11.45 -5.76
C ASP A 177 -13.79 12.03 -4.68
N GLN A 178 -14.82 12.74 -5.16
CA GLN A 178 -15.86 13.38 -4.35
C GLN A 178 -17.24 12.72 -4.53
N SER A 179 -17.32 11.62 -5.28
CA SER A 179 -18.57 10.89 -5.46
C SER A 179 -19.03 10.21 -4.15
N PRO A 180 -20.35 10.06 -3.91
CA PRO A 180 -20.86 9.36 -2.74
C PRO A 180 -20.29 7.94 -2.67
N GLY A 181 -19.70 7.58 -1.53
CA GLY A 181 -19.11 6.25 -1.35
C GLY A 181 -17.89 5.94 -2.22
N PHE A 182 -17.33 6.93 -2.93
CA PHE A 182 -16.19 6.76 -3.85
C PHE A 182 -16.50 5.85 -5.05
N GLU A 183 -17.76 5.81 -5.51
CA GLU A 183 -18.20 4.99 -6.65
C GLU A 183 -17.37 5.22 -7.93
N LYS A 184 -16.81 6.41 -8.15
CA LYS A 184 -15.96 6.66 -9.32
C LYS A 184 -14.59 6.00 -9.18
N THR A 185 -14.10 5.84 -7.96
CA THR A 185 -12.88 5.07 -7.68
C THR A 185 -13.10 3.61 -8.04
N ASP A 186 -14.25 3.04 -7.70
CA ASP A 186 -14.58 1.66 -8.06
C ASP A 186 -14.59 1.46 -9.57
N VAL A 187 -15.20 2.39 -10.31
CA VAL A 187 -15.16 2.41 -11.78
C VAL A 187 -13.73 2.56 -12.31
N ALA A 188 -12.88 3.36 -11.67
CA ALA A 188 -11.49 3.52 -12.05
C ALA A 188 -10.66 2.25 -11.81
N ILE A 189 -10.90 1.54 -10.70
CA ILE A 189 -10.31 0.22 -10.42
C ILE A 189 -10.68 -0.74 -11.54
N GLU A 190 -11.97 -0.93 -11.80
CA GLU A 190 -12.46 -1.88 -12.81
C GLU A 190 -11.89 -1.58 -14.20
N LYS A 191 -11.97 -0.33 -14.64
CA LYS A 191 -11.48 0.07 -15.97
C LYS A 191 -9.97 -0.06 -16.08
N SER A 192 -9.22 0.38 -15.07
CA SER A 192 -7.76 0.35 -15.13
C SER A 192 -7.22 -1.07 -15.09
N VAL A 193 -7.74 -1.95 -14.23
CA VAL A 193 -7.26 -3.34 -14.13
C VAL A 193 -7.54 -4.08 -15.42
N ASN A 194 -8.77 -4.02 -15.93
CA ASN A 194 -9.10 -4.64 -17.21
C ASN A 194 -8.21 -4.13 -18.35
N THR A 195 -8.03 -2.80 -18.44
CA THR A 195 -7.17 -2.20 -19.48
C THR A 195 -5.72 -2.68 -19.39
N VAL A 196 -5.15 -2.75 -18.17
CA VAL A 196 -3.77 -3.22 -17.99
C VAL A 196 -3.64 -4.68 -18.42
N PHE A 197 -4.50 -5.58 -17.95
CA PHE A 197 -4.45 -6.98 -18.35
C PHE A 197 -4.65 -7.15 -19.87
N ASP A 198 -5.63 -6.47 -20.46
CA ASP A 198 -5.87 -6.52 -21.91
C ASP A 198 -4.65 -6.04 -22.71
N VAL A 199 -3.94 -5.00 -22.25
CA VAL A 199 -2.72 -4.52 -22.89
C VAL A 199 -1.60 -5.56 -22.78
N PHE A 200 -1.40 -6.16 -21.61
CA PHE A 200 -0.35 -7.17 -21.41
C PHE A 200 -0.62 -8.45 -22.20
N ASP A 201 -1.88 -8.87 -22.34
CA ASP A 201 -2.25 -10.09 -23.06
C ASP A 201 -2.18 -9.94 -24.58
N ASN A 202 -2.42 -8.72 -25.09
CA ASN A 202 -2.56 -8.49 -26.54
C ASN A 202 -1.42 -7.69 -27.17
N THR A 203 -0.48 -7.14 -26.39
CA THR A 203 0.57 -6.24 -26.91
C THR A 203 1.98 -6.77 -26.64
N PRO A 204 2.86 -6.83 -27.65
CA PRO A 204 4.29 -7.10 -27.44
C PRO A 204 4.97 -5.94 -26.68
N LEU A 205 5.08 -6.06 -25.36
CA LEU A 205 5.56 -4.98 -24.50
C LEU A 205 7.03 -4.62 -24.66
N GLU A 206 7.84 -5.48 -25.29
CA GLU A 206 9.22 -5.17 -25.65
C GLU A 206 9.32 -3.86 -26.46
N LYS A 207 8.38 -3.67 -27.41
CA LYS A 207 8.35 -2.45 -28.24
C LYS A 207 8.00 -1.20 -27.43
N VAL A 208 7.11 -1.33 -26.46
CA VAL A 208 6.71 -0.23 -25.56
C VAL A 208 7.88 0.15 -24.65
N PHE A 209 8.60 -0.85 -24.14
CA PHE A 209 9.79 -0.63 -23.32
C PHE A 209 10.93 0.02 -24.10
N ASP A 210 11.19 -0.42 -25.33
CA ASP A 210 12.22 0.18 -26.18
C ASP A 210 11.87 1.61 -26.59
N PHE A 211 10.59 1.91 -26.82
CA PHE A 211 10.13 3.29 -27.01
C PHE A 211 10.34 4.15 -25.75
N GLY A 212 10.02 3.63 -24.56
CA GLY A 212 10.27 4.33 -23.30
C GLY A 212 11.75 4.60 -23.04
N LYS A 213 12.64 3.64 -23.34
CA LYS A 213 14.10 3.85 -23.29
C LYS A 213 14.56 4.95 -24.24
N PHE A 214 14.01 4.98 -25.46
CA PHE A 214 14.31 6.01 -26.43
C PHE A 214 13.92 7.40 -25.90
N LEU A 215 12.68 7.57 -25.43
CA LEU A 215 12.21 8.83 -24.86
C LEU A 215 13.07 9.30 -23.67
N TYR A 216 13.41 8.38 -22.76
CA TYR A 216 14.28 8.69 -21.61
C TYR A 216 15.67 9.16 -22.08
N LYS A 217 16.27 8.50 -23.08
CA LYS A 217 17.55 8.92 -23.66
C LYS A 217 17.47 10.31 -24.30
N GLU A 218 16.40 10.61 -25.02
CA GLU A 218 16.23 11.92 -25.67
C GLU A 218 15.97 13.04 -24.66
N GLN A 219 15.28 12.75 -23.55
CA GLN A 219 14.93 13.76 -22.53
C GLN A 219 16.05 13.97 -21.48
N MET A 220 16.81 12.93 -21.14
CA MET A 220 17.91 12.97 -20.15
C MET A 220 19.31 12.99 -20.78
N GLY A 221 19.40 12.88 -22.11
CA GLY A 221 20.63 12.97 -22.90
C GLY A 221 20.99 14.39 -23.35
N LYS A 222 20.29 15.41 -22.81
CA LYS A 222 20.68 16.82 -22.80
C LYS A 222 21.09 17.22 -21.40
#